data_AF-A0A5C3NQG2-F1
#
_entry.id   AF-A0A5C3NQG2-F1
#
_cell.length_a   1.000
_cell.length_b   1.000
_cell.length_c   1.000
_cell.angle_alpha   90.00
_cell.angle_beta   90.00
_cell.angle_gamma   90.00
#
_symmetry.space_group_name_H-M   'P 1'
#
loop_
_entity.id
_entity.type
_entity.pdbx_description
1 polymer ?
#
loop_
_entity_poly.entity_id
_entity_poly.type
_entity_poly.pdbx_seq_one_letter_code
_entity_poly.pdbx_strand_id
1 'polypeptide(L)'
;HQWLGTLVMMKRILAGIRVSLMDDISISKTIQILMVIALIKIYCHHYEEHKHFPGMFANIELDTPDGNLPDLPHIIAIPSGLCAQWEGEIKHFLRWGLFNLISY
;
A
#
# COMPACT_ATOMS: atom_id res chain seq x y z
N HIS A 1 5.05 -8.55 13.69
CA HIS A 1 3.74 -9.04 13.19
C HIS A 1 3.20 -8.16 12.06
N GLN A 2 3.06 -6.84 12.27
CA GLN A 2 2.53 -5.90 11.25
C GLN A 2 3.31 -5.92 9.91
N TRP A 3 4.65 -5.89 9.96
CA TRP A 3 5.51 -5.98 8.76
C TRP A 3 5.30 -7.28 7.95
N LEU A 4 5.18 -8.41 8.65
CA LEU A 4 4.90 -9.70 8.00
C LEU A 4 3.52 -9.67 7.32
N GLY A 5 2.53 -9.06 7.98
CA GLY A 5 1.21 -8.79 7.39
C GLY A 5 1.34 -8.01 6.08
N THR A 6 2.03 -6.88 6.10
CA THR A 6 2.29 -6.05 4.92
C THR A 6 2.98 -6.82 3.78
N LEU A 7 4.00 -7.64 4.08
CA LEU A 7 4.66 -8.47 3.07
C LEU A 7 3.73 -9.53 2.46
N VAL A 8 2.89 -10.16 3.28
CA VAL A 8 1.89 -11.12 2.81
C VAL A 8 0.84 -10.42 1.93
N MET A 9 0.46 -9.19 2.27
CA MET A 9 -0.44 -8.36 1.44
C MET A 9 0.22 -8.04 0.10
N MET A 10 1.48 -7.58 0.10
CA MET A 10 2.23 -7.30 -1.13
C MET A 10 2.33 -8.53 -2.03
N LYS A 11 2.63 -9.70 -1.47
CA LYS A 11 2.65 -10.97 -2.22
C LYS A 11 1.31 -11.26 -2.88
N ARG A 12 0.19 -11.00 -2.21
CA ARG A 12 -1.16 -11.20 -2.76
C ARG A 12 -1.51 -10.16 -3.82
N ILE A 13 -1.14 -8.90 -3.61
CA ILE A 13 -1.34 -7.81 -4.58
C ILE A 13 -0.59 -8.10 -5.87
N LEU A 14 0.68 -8.51 -5.77
CA LEU A 14 1.49 -8.92 -6.92
C LEU A 14 0.94 -10.18 -7.62
N ALA A 15 0.18 -11.02 -6.93
CA ALA A 15 -0.54 -12.14 -7.53
C ALA A 15 -1.92 -11.76 -8.10
N GLY A 16 -2.32 -10.49 -8.05
CA GLY A 16 -3.65 -10.03 -8.48
C GLY A 16 -4.80 -10.45 -7.56
N ILE A 17 -4.50 -10.93 -6.35
CA ILE A 17 -5.49 -11.43 -5.39
C ILE A 17 -5.97 -10.28 -4.50
N ARG A 18 -7.30 -10.07 -4.45
CA ARG A 18 -7.92 -9.09 -3.55
C ARG A 18 -7.65 -9.49 -2.10
N VAL A 19 -7.16 -8.54 -1.29
CA VAL A 19 -6.82 -8.80 0.11
C VAL A 19 -7.93 -8.23 1.02
N SER A 20 -8.45 -9.10 1.88
CA SER A 20 -9.35 -8.70 2.97
C SER A 20 -8.63 -8.85 4.31
N LEU A 21 -8.63 -7.77 5.10
CA LEU A 21 -8.01 -7.69 6.42
C LEU A 21 -9.06 -7.77 7.53
N MET A 22 -9.47 -9.00 7.84
CA MET A 22 -10.41 -9.28 8.93
C MET A 22 -9.69 -9.60 10.24
N ASP A 23 -8.96 -8.65 10.83
CA ASP A 23 -8.56 -8.77 12.25
C ASP A 23 -9.58 -8.14 13.20
N ASP A 24 -9.48 -8.46 14.49
CA ASP A 24 -10.18 -7.74 15.54
C ASP A 24 -9.85 -6.25 15.52
N ILE A 25 -10.83 -5.42 15.89
CA ILE A 25 -10.76 -3.95 15.89
C ILE A 25 -9.54 -3.51 16.69
N SER A 26 -8.46 -3.17 16.00
CA SER A 26 -7.25 -2.61 16.60
C SER A 26 -6.64 -1.56 15.66
N ILE A 27 -6.11 -0.49 16.27
CA ILE A 27 -5.45 0.67 15.64
C ILE A 27 -4.28 0.26 14.72
N SER A 28 -3.78 -0.97 14.86
CA SER A 28 -2.66 -1.52 14.10
C SER A 28 -2.94 -1.78 12.62
N LYS A 29 -4.18 -1.68 12.15
CA LYS A 29 -4.52 -1.92 10.74
C LYS A 29 -4.30 -0.72 9.84
N THR A 30 -4.56 0.49 10.34
CA THR A 30 -4.38 1.71 9.55
C THR A 30 -2.93 1.83 9.10
N ILE A 31 -1.99 1.66 10.04
CA ILE A 31 -0.57 1.70 9.72
C ILE A 31 -0.18 0.60 8.72
N GLN A 32 -0.76 -0.60 8.81
CA GLN A 32 -0.51 -1.66 7.82
C GLN A 32 -0.96 -1.24 6.42
N ILE A 33 -2.15 -0.64 6.29
CA ILE A 33 -2.67 -0.15 5.01
C ILE A 33 -1.77 0.96 4.46
N LEU A 34 -1.36 1.92 5.30
CA LEU A 34 -0.45 2.99 4.88
C LEU A 34 0.93 2.44 4.47
N MET A 35 1.45 1.44 5.18
CA MET A 35 2.68 0.74 4.82
C MET A 35 2.56 0.02 3.47
N VAL A 36 1.42 -0.62 3.19
CA VAL A 36 1.18 -1.25 1.88
C VAL A 36 1.19 -0.20 0.76
N ILE A 37 0.45 0.90 0.94
CA ILE A 37 0.39 1.99 -0.05
C ILE A 37 1.79 2.56 -0.32
N ALA A 38 2.56 2.83 0.73
CA ALA A 38 3.92 3.32 0.60
C ALA A 38 4.85 2.32 -0.12
N LEU A 39 4.74 1.02 0.19
CA LEU A 39 5.52 -0.02 -0.48
C LEU A 39 5.16 -0.19 -1.94
N ILE A 40 3.88 -0.10 -2.31
CA ILE A 40 3.45 -0.11 -3.71
C ILE A 40 4.19 1.00 -4.46
N LYS A 41 4.18 2.23 -3.93
CA LYS A 41 4.86 3.36 -4.57
C LYS A 41 6.37 3.15 -4.70
N ILE A 42 7.01 2.62 -3.65
CA ILE A 42 8.45 2.28 -3.68
C ILE A 42 8.73 1.20 -4.73
N TYR A 43 7.87 0.19 -4.84
CA TYR A 43 8.05 -0.92 -5.79
C TYR A 43 7.84 -0.46 -7.23
N CYS A 44 6.84 0.39 -7.49
CA CYS A 44 6.65 1.01 -8.79
C CYS A 44 7.91 1.77 -9.22
N HIS A 45 8.43 2.62 -8.34
CA HIS A 45 9.62 3.43 -8.62
C HIS A 45 10.89 2.58 -8.79
N HIS A 46 11.08 1.56 -7.95
CA HIS A 46 12.22 0.65 -8.08
C HIS A 46 12.16 -0.15 -9.40
N TYR A 47 10.97 -0.59 -9.81
CA TYR A 47 10.79 -1.29 -11.08
C TYR A 47 11.03 -0.37 -12.27
N GLU A 48 10.67 0.92 -12.19
CA GLU A 48 10.99 1.90 -13.24
C GLU A 48 12.50 1.98 -13.50
N GLU A 49 13.30 2.01 -12.43
CA GLU A 49 14.77 2.13 -12.48
C GLU A 49 15.48 0.81 -12.82
N HIS A 50 15.03 -0.31 -12.25
CA HIS A 50 15.75 -1.59 -12.31
C HIS A 50 15.09 -2.66 -13.18
N LYS A 51 13.84 -2.44 -13.63
CA LYS A 51 13.04 -3.40 -14.41
C LYS A 51 12.77 -4.74 -13.72
N HIS A 52 12.89 -4.78 -12.40
CA HIS A 52 12.47 -5.91 -11.56
C HIS A 52 11.99 -5.41 -10.20
N PHE A 53 11.16 -6.18 -9.52
CA PHE A 53 10.77 -5.87 -8.14
C PHE A 53 11.91 -6.17 -7.16
N PRO A 54 11.94 -5.52 -5.98
CA PRO A 54 13.02 -5.73 -5.03
C PRO A 54 12.92 -7.09 -4.32
N GLY A 55 14.08 -7.68 -4.02
CA GLY A 55 14.22 -8.83 -3.13
C GLY A 55 13.52 -10.11 -3.62
N MET A 56 12.70 -10.72 -2.75
CA MET A 56 12.04 -12.02 -3.03
C MET A 56 11.03 -11.98 -4.17
N PHE A 57 10.70 -10.79 -4.68
CA PHE A 57 9.73 -10.58 -5.75
C PHE A 57 10.38 -10.30 -7.12
N ALA A 58 11.72 -10.33 -7.22
CA ALA A 58 12.44 -9.99 -8.45
C ALA A 58 12.03 -10.79 -9.69
N ASN A 59 11.60 -12.04 -9.50
CA ASN A 59 11.19 -12.94 -10.59
C ASN A 59 9.67 -12.90 -10.85
N ILE A 60 8.93 -11.98 -10.26
CA ILE A 60 7.50 -11.83 -10.53
C ILE A 60 7.31 -10.93 -11.73
N GLU A 61 6.64 -11.46 -12.75
CA GLU A 61 6.15 -10.70 -13.90
C GLU A 61 4.64 -10.47 -13.71
N LEU A 62 4.22 -9.22 -13.83
CA LEU A 62 2.80 -8.87 -13.78
C LEU A 62 2.20 -8.90 -15.17
N ASP A 63 0.95 -9.34 -15.27
CA ASP A 63 0.13 -9.28 -16.49
C ASP A 63 -0.40 -7.84 -16.70
N THR A 64 0.53 -6.88 -16.73
CA THR A 64 0.29 -5.47 -17.04
C THR A 64 1.09 -5.11 -18.30
N PRO A 65 0.66 -4.10 -19.09
CA PRO A 65 1.32 -3.75 -20.35
C PRO A 65 2.84 -3.50 -20.22
N ASP A 66 3.25 -2.97 -19.06
CA ASP A 66 4.64 -2.60 -18.78
C ASP A 66 5.33 -3.57 -17.80
N GLY A 67 4.65 -4.66 -17.39
CA GLY A 67 5.14 -5.60 -16.36
C GLY A 67 5.24 -5.02 -14.95
N ASN A 68 4.91 -3.74 -14.75
CA ASN A 68 4.97 -3.01 -13.49
C ASN A 68 3.59 -2.91 -12.80
N LEU A 69 3.61 -2.59 -11.50
CA LEU A 69 2.43 -2.17 -10.76
C LEU A 69 1.90 -0.83 -11.31
N PRO A 70 0.57 -0.66 -11.41
CA PRO A 70 0.00 0.59 -11.88
C PRO A 70 0.20 1.70 -10.85
N ASP A 71 0.85 2.79 -11.25
CA ASP A 71 1.00 3.99 -10.43
C ASP A 71 -0.26 4.87 -10.48
N LEU A 72 -1.32 4.39 -9.82
CA LEU A 72 -2.63 5.04 -9.78
C LEU A 72 -2.94 5.59 -8.38
N PRO A 73 -3.82 6.61 -8.27
CA PRO A 73 -4.30 7.08 -6.98
C PRO A 73 -4.95 5.96 -6.16
N HIS A 74 -4.65 5.94 -4.86
CA HIS A 74 -5.28 5.01 -3.92
C HIS A 74 -6.51 5.66 -3.28
N ILE A 75 -7.63 4.93 -3.27
CA ILE A 75 -8.88 5.36 -2.63
C ILE A 75 -9.07 4.58 -1.34
N ILE A 76 -9.27 5.29 -0.23
CA ILE A 76 -9.58 4.72 1.08
C ILE A 76 -10.99 5.18 1.45
N ALA A 77 -11.92 4.23 1.50
CA ALA A 77 -13.30 4.49 1.92
C ALA A 77 -13.48 4.07 3.38
N ILE A 78 -13.92 5.01 4.22
CA ILE A 78 -14.12 4.81 5.66
C ILE A 78 -15.45 5.43 6.11
N PRO A 79 -16.04 4.96 7.21
CA PRO A 79 -17.14 5.65 7.87
C PRO A 79 -16.76 7.10 8.21
N SER A 80 -17.68 8.05 8.02
CA SER A 80 -17.44 9.49 8.22
C SER A 80 -16.93 9.84 9.63
N GLY A 81 -17.36 9.10 10.65
CA GLY A 81 -16.89 9.28 12.03
C GLY A 81 -15.41 8.95 12.25
N LEU A 82 -14.75 8.26 11.31
CA LEU A 82 -13.33 7.89 11.39
C LEU A 82 -12.43 8.80 10.55
N CYS A 83 -12.98 9.75 9.76
CA CYS A 83 -12.19 10.61 8.88
C CYS A 83 -11.11 11.38 9.64
N ALA A 84 -11.47 12.04 10.76
CA ALA A 84 -10.51 12.81 11.54
C ALA A 84 -9.37 11.95 12.12
N GLN A 85 -9.69 10.71 12.53
CA GLN A 85 -8.69 9.78 13.04
C GLN A 85 -7.71 9.37 11.93
N TRP A 86 -8.23 8.99 10.76
CA TRP A 86 -7.41 8.61 9.61
C TRP A 86 -6.54 9.75 9.12
N GLU A 87 -7.06 10.97 9.05
CA GLU A 87 -6.24 12.13 8.69
C GLU A 87 -5.10 12.36 9.68
N GLY A 88 -5.37 12.22 10.98
CA GLY A 88 -4.35 12.34 12.02
C GLY A 88 -3.26 11.29 11.87
N GLU A 89 -3.64 10.03 11.66
CA GLU A 89 -2.69 8.92 11.48
C GLU A 89 -1.89 9.06 10.17
N ILE A 90 -2.52 9.46 9.06
CA ILE A 90 -1.83 9.74 7.80
C ILE A 90 -0.79 10.84 7.97
N LYS A 91 -1.18 11.97 8.58
CA LYS A 91 -0.26 13.10 8.83
C LYS A 91 0.85 12.74 9.81
N HIS A 92 0.62 11.77 10.71
CA HIS A 92 1.60 11.31 11.67
C HIS A 92 2.61 10.34 11.06
N PHE A 93 2.16 9.38 10.25
CA PHE A 93 3.01 8.30 9.72
C PHE A 93 3.63 8.63 8.35
N LEU A 94 2.92 9.36 7.49
CA LEU A 94 3.44 9.75 6.19
C LEU A 94 4.11 11.12 6.28
N ARG A 95 5.34 11.20 5.75
CA ARG A 95 6.07 12.46 5.71
C ARG A 95 5.36 13.44 4.78
N TRP A 96 5.23 14.67 5.25
CA TRP A 96 4.58 15.76 4.51
C TRP A 96 5.25 15.97 3.13
N GLY A 97 4.42 16.17 2.10
CA GLY A 97 4.86 16.44 0.73
C GLY A 97 5.21 15.19 -0.11
N LEU A 98 5.26 13.99 0.47
CA LEU A 98 5.45 12.73 -0.28
C LEU A 98 4.15 12.14 -0.84
N PHE A 99 3.03 12.43 -0.19
CA PHE A 99 1.70 11.98 -0.60
C PHE A 99 0.73 13.16 -0.58
N ASN A 100 -0.14 13.24 -1.58
CA ASN A 100 -1.27 14.15 -1.59
C ASN A 100 -2.48 13.45 -0.96
N LEU A 101 -3.10 14.08 0.03
CA LEU A 101 -4.34 13.62 0.65
C LEU A 101 -5.48 14.53 0.19
N ILE A 102 -6.51 13.94 -0.41
CA ILE A 102 -7.75 14.63 -0.79
C ILE A 102 -8.88 13.93 -0.04
N SER A 103 -9.47 14.62 0.94
CA SER A 103 -10.61 14.13 1.73
C SER A 103 -11.91 14.69 1.16
N TYR A 104 -12.94 13.85 1.04
CA TYR A 104 -14.30 14.21 0.63
C TYR A 104 -15.33 13.57 1.57
#